data_AF-A0A6A4CMI6-F1
#
_entry.id   AF-A0A6A4CMI6-F1
#
_cell.length_a   1.000
_cell.length_b   1.000
_cell.length_c   1.000
_cell.angle_alpha   90.00
_cell.angle_beta   90.00
_cell.angle_gamma   90.00
#
_symmetry.space_group_name_H-M   'P 1'
#
loop_
_entity.id
_entity.type
_entity.pdbx_description
1 polymer ?
#
loop_
_entity_poly.entity_id
_entity_poly.type
_entity_poly.pdbx_seq_one_letter_code
_entity_poly.pdbx_strand_id
1 'polypeptide(L)'
;MVNACASESRAKTARGLATPTAYTAMRPHVFRWKSSDDTEPDSIGFIAQELQPLVPEVVSGDESCPEDENGMIAYPMSIEMASITAVLCKAIQELTARVEDLEHKAVP
;
A
#
# COMPACT_ATOMS: atom_id res chain seq x y z
N MET A 1 -13.51 -12.20 -20.41
CA MET A 1 -12.61 -13.03 -19.57
C MET A 1 -13.05 -12.80 -18.13
N VAL A 2 -13.53 -13.83 -17.44
CA VAL A 2 -14.11 -13.70 -16.10
C VAL A 2 -13.01 -13.36 -15.10
N ASN A 3 -13.02 -12.14 -14.55
CA ASN A 3 -12.18 -11.78 -13.41
C ASN A 3 -12.83 -12.40 -12.16
N ALA A 4 -12.60 -13.69 -11.95
CA ALA A 4 -13.02 -14.36 -10.73
C ALA A 4 -12.14 -13.85 -9.58
N CYS A 5 -12.61 -12.83 -8.88
CA CYS A 5 -12.11 -12.51 -7.56
C CYS A 5 -12.51 -13.66 -6.64
N ALA A 6 -11.75 -14.76 -6.65
CA ALA A 6 -12.03 -15.92 -5.83
C ALA A 6 -11.89 -15.50 -4.36
N SER A 7 -13.00 -15.28 -3.66
CA SER A 7 -13.07 -14.90 -2.23
C SER A 7 -13.21 -16.12 -1.31
N GLU A 8 -13.06 -17.33 -1.87
CA GLU A 8 -13.33 -18.59 -1.19
C GLU A 8 -12.38 -18.84 -0.01
N SER A 9 -12.95 -18.88 1.20
CA SER A 9 -12.22 -19.12 2.45
C SER A 9 -11.57 -20.50 2.51
N ARG A 10 -12.07 -21.48 1.75
CA ARG A 10 -11.47 -22.82 1.64
C ARG A 10 -10.18 -22.85 0.83
N ALA A 11 -10.02 -21.87 -0.07
CA ALA A 11 -8.84 -21.74 -0.92
C ALA A 11 -7.78 -20.78 -0.35
N LYS A 12 -8.06 -20.13 0.79
CA LYS A 12 -7.21 -19.08 1.37
C LYS A 12 -6.90 -19.35 2.83
N THR A 13 -5.63 -19.18 3.20
CA THR A 13 -5.23 -19.10 4.60
C THR A 13 -5.17 -17.62 5.01
N ALA A 14 -6.01 -17.22 5.96
CA ALA A 14 -6.00 -15.85 6.48
C ALA A 14 -4.77 -15.61 7.36
N ARG A 15 -4.08 -14.49 7.12
CA ARG A 15 -3.04 -13.95 7.99
C ARG A 15 -3.42 -12.52 8.39
N GLY A 16 -2.92 -12.07 9.55
CA GLY A 16 -3.06 -10.68 9.97
C GLY A 16 -2.31 -9.76 9.00
N LEU A 17 -2.88 -8.59 8.76
CA LEU A 17 -2.23 -7.51 8.02
C LEU A 17 -1.18 -6.83 8.92
N ALA A 18 -0.14 -6.23 8.35
CA ALA A 18 0.90 -5.49 9.06
C ALA A 18 0.36 -4.53 10.14
N THR A 19 1.26 -4.22 11.08
CA THR A 19 0.97 -3.64 12.39
C THR A 19 0.05 -2.39 12.39
N PRO A 20 -0.79 -2.23 13.44
CA PRO A 20 -1.79 -1.16 13.61
C PRO A 20 -1.26 0.29 13.65
N THR A 21 0.01 0.54 13.35
CA THR A 21 0.59 1.89 13.31
C THR A 21 1.23 2.23 11.97
N ALA A 22 1.34 1.27 11.05
CA ALA A 22 2.02 1.45 9.78
C ALA A 22 1.38 2.55 8.93
N TYR A 23 0.04 2.65 8.93
CA TYR A 23 -0.71 3.64 8.15
C TYR A 23 -0.52 5.09 8.58
N THR A 24 -0.14 5.35 9.84
CA THR A 24 0.15 6.73 10.30
C THR A 24 1.47 7.25 9.74
N ALA A 25 2.39 6.34 9.42
CA ALA A 25 3.69 6.67 8.85
C ALA A 25 3.68 6.71 7.31
N MET A 26 2.62 6.25 6.66
CA MET A 26 2.49 6.28 5.20
C MET A 26 2.40 7.72 4.69
N ARG A 27 3.12 8.00 3.60
CA ARG A 27 3.19 9.34 2.99
C ARG A 27 2.64 9.27 1.57
N PRO A 28 1.40 9.74 1.33
CA PRO A 28 0.92 9.94 -0.03
C PRO A 28 1.67 11.11 -0.67
N HIS A 29 2.09 10.93 -1.92
CA HIS A 29 2.82 11.92 -2.70
C HIS A 29 2.05 12.26 -3.97
N VAL A 30 2.16 13.51 -4.38
CA VAL A 30 1.91 13.93 -5.76
C VAL A 30 3.27 13.92 -6.45
N PHE A 31 3.38 13.20 -7.56
CA PHE A 31 4.65 13.03 -8.27
C PHE A 31 4.46 13.07 -9.78
N ARG A 32 5.52 13.43 -10.47
CA ARG A 32 5.59 13.40 -11.93
C ARG A 32 6.63 12.40 -12.39
N TRP A 33 6.30 11.64 -13.42
CA TRP A 33 7.23 10.67 -13.99
C TRP A 33 8.38 11.41 -14.67
N LYS A 34 9.60 10.89 -14.56
CA LYS A 34 10.76 11.51 -15.25
C LYS A 34 10.61 11.47 -16.77
N SER A 35 9.82 10.52 -17.29
CA SER A 35 9.53 10.34 -18.71
C SER A 35 8.30 11.13 -19.20
N SER A 36 7.53 11.77 -18.31
CA SER A 36 6.34 12.52 -18.72
C SER A 36 6.71 13.94 -19.16
N ASP A 37 6.05 14.41 -20.22
CA ASP A 37 6.17 15.79 -20.69
C ASP A 37 5.41 16.77 -19.76
N ASP A 38 5.73 18.07 -19.82
CA ASP A 38 5.12 19.11 -18.98
C ASP A 38 3.59 19.30 -19.19
N THR A 39 3.03 18.65 -20.21
CA THR A 39 1.59 18.66 -20.49
C THR A 39 0.83 17.53 -19.80
N GLU A 40 1.53 16.54 -19.24
CA GLU A 40 0.89 15.42 -18.54
C GLU A 40 0.53 15.77 -17.10
N PRO A 41 -0.62 15.30 -16.58
CA PRO A 41 -1.01 15.57 -15.20
C PRO A 41 -0.13 14.81 -14.21
N ASP A 42 0.09 15.43 -13.04
CA ASP A 42 0.77 14.76 -11.93
C ASP A 42 -0.02 13.53 -11.46
N SER A 43 0.71 12.49 -11.09
CA SER A 43 0.18 11.26 -10.52
C SER A 43 0.11 11.36 -8.99
N ILE A 44 -0.87 10.69 -8.39
CA ILE A 44 -1.01 10.58 -6.93
C ILE A 44 -0.76 9.13 -6.53
N GLY A 45 0.08 8.92 -5.53
CA GLY A 45 0.37 7.57 -5.04
C GLY A 45 1.37 7.56 -3.90
N PHE A 46 2.16 6.49 -3.83
CA PHE A 46 3.16 6.27 -2.79
C PHE A 46 4.51 5.93 -3.44
N ILE A 47 5.59 6.13 -2.69
CA ILE A 47 6.94 5.71 -3.08
C ILE A 47 7.20 4.31 -2.48
N ALA A 48 7.58 3.36 -3.33
CA ALA A 48 7.68 1.95 -2.94
C ALA A 48 8.73 1.70 -1.84
N GLN A 49 9.85 2.42 -1.90
CA GLN A 49 10.93 2.38 -0.90
C GLN A 49 10.44 2.86 0.48
N GLU A 50 9.58 3.87 0.53
CA GLU A 50 9.02 4.37 1.79
C GLU A 50 7.97 3.42 2.36
N LEU A 51 7.24 2.72 1.48
CA LEU A 51 6.14 1.85 1.87
C LEU A 51 6.62 0.44 2.28
N GLN A 52 7.71 -0.05 1.69
CA GLN A 52 8.26 -1.39 1.97
C GLN A 52 8.49 -1.68 3.46
N PRO A 53 9.11 -0.80 4.27
CA PRO A 53 9.29 -1.07 5.71
C PRO A 53 7.98 -0.99 6.52
N LEU A 54 6.92 -0.41 5.97
CA LEU A 54 5.64 -0.21 6.66
C LEU A 54 4.65 -1.34 6.36
N VAL A 55 4.47 -1.67 5.08
CA VAL A 55 3.56 -2.72 4.58
C VAL A 55 4.26 -3.46 3.45
N PRO A 56 5.20 -4.37 3.76
CA PRO A 56 5.92 -5.12 2.74
C PRO A 56 5.00 -6.00 1.90
N GLU A 57 3.81 -6.36 2.39
CA GLU A 57 2.87 -7.24 1.69
C GLU A 57 2.30 -6.65 0.40
N VAL A 58 2.34 -5.31 0.25
CA VAL A 58 1.85 -4.61 -0.95
C VAL A 58 2.96 -4.12 -1.86
N VAL A 59 4.23 -4.37 -1.49
CA VAL A 59 5.40 -3.96 -2.27
C VAL A 59 6.08 -5.19 -2.83
N SER A 60 6.34 -5.16 -4.13
CA SER A 60 7.18 -6.15 -4.81
C SER A 60 8.39 -5.46 -5.44
N GLY A 61 9.37 -6.22 -5.91
CA GLY A 61 10.63 -5.65 -6.37
C GLY A 61 11.72 -5.64 -5.30
N ASP A 62 12.92 -5.27 -5.72
CA ASP A 62 14.07 -5.05 -4.84
C ASP A 62 14.79 -3.77 -5.26
N GLU A 63 15.10 -2.89 -4.31
CA GLU A 63 15.83 -1.64 -4.57
C GLU A 63 17.25 -1.90 -5.08
N SER A 64 17.86 -3.01 -4.66
CA SER A 64 19.21 -3.42 -5.03
C SER A 64 19.26 -4.24 -6.33
N CYS A 65 18.13 -4.39 -7.03
CA CYS A 65 18.08 -5.19 -8.24
C CYS A 65 18.99 -4.58 -9.33
N PRO A 66 19.90 -5.37 -9.93
CA PRO A 66 20.77 -4.87 -10.98
C PRO A 66 19.99 -4.50 -12.24
N GLU A 67 20.58 -3.62 -13.03
CA GLU A 67 20.14 -3.37 -14.40
C GLU A 67 20.43 -4.60 -15.28
N ASP A 68 19.53 -4.84 -16.24
CA ASP A 68 19.72 -5.83 -17.28
C ASP A 68 20.66 -5.33 -18.39
N GLU A 69 20.91 -6.14 -19.40
CA GLU A 69 21.80 -5.81 -20.53
C GLU A 69 21.36 -4.57 -21.33
N ASN A 70 20.11 -4.12 -21.15
CA ASN A 70 19.53 -2.96 -21.81
C ASN A 70 19.51 -1.71 -20.91
N GLY A 71 20.08 -1.79 -19.69
CA GLY A 71 20.06 -0.69 -18.71
C GLY A 71 18.72 -0.53 -17.98
N MET A 72 17.84 -1.53 -18.04
CA MET A 72 16.56 -1.51 -17.35
C MET A 72 16.65 -2.28 -16.04
N ILE A 73 16.06 -1.79 -14.97
CA ILE A 73 16.02 -2.53 -13.69
C ILE A 73 15.25 -3.83 -13.91
N ALA A 74 15.88 -4.98 -13.67
CA ALA A 74 15.30 -6.29 -13.99
C ALA A 74 14.06 -6.62 -13.14
N TYR A 75 14.01 -6.10 -11.90
CA TYR A 75 12.91 -6.30 -10.97
C TYR A 75 12.60 -5.00 -10.20
N PRO A 76 11.98 -4.01 -10.85
CA PRO A 76 11.74 -2.70 -10.26
C PRO A 76 10.76 -2.80 -9.10
N MET A 77 10.98 -1.96 -8.09
CA MET A 77 10.02 -1.83 -6.99
C MET A 77 8.68 -1.32 -7.50
N SER A 78 7.61 -2.02 -7.15
CA SER A 78 6.25 -1.67 -7.54
C SER A 78 5.27 -1.91 -6.39
N ILE A 79 4.16 -1.17 -6.43
CA ILE A 79 3.14 -1.18 -5.39
C ILE A 79 1.87 -1.79 -5.95
N GLU A 80 1.31 -2.76 -5.24
CA GLU A 80 0.01 -3.35 -5.55
C GLU A 80 -1.10 -2.46 -4.97
N MET A 81 -1.50 -1.46 -5.76
CA MET A 81 -2.42 -0.40 -5.32
C MET A 81 -3.80 -0.90 -4.87
N ALA A 82 -4.26 -2.05 -5.36
CA ALA A 82 -5.55 -2.59 -4.95
C ALA A 82 -5.50 -3.10 -3.50
N SER A 83 -4.45 -3.82 -3.09
CA SER A 83 -4.30 -4.26 -1.70
C SER A 83 -4.12 -3.13 -0.69
N ILE A 84 -3.60 -1.96 -1.09
CA ILE A 84 -3.57 -0.78 -0.21
C ILE A 84 -4.97 -0.41 0.31
N THR A 85 -6.01 -0.61 -0.49
CA THR A 85 -7.38 -0.30 -0.05
C THR A 85 -7.82 -1.13 1.16
N ALA A 86 -7.36 -2.39 1.27
CA ALA A 86 -7.62 -3.24 2.43
C ALA A 86 -6.88 -2.74 3.68
N VAL A 87 -5.64 -2.24 3.51
CA VAL A 87 -4.85 -1.60 4.57
C VAL A 87 -5.54 -0.35 5.09
N LEU A 88 -6.02 0.51 4.19
CA LEU A 88 -6.75 1.73 4.57
C LEU A 88 -8.08 1.40 5.27
N CYS A 89 -8.80 0.37 4.83
CA CYS A 89 -10.01 -0.10 5.51
C CYS A 89 -9.71 -0.53 6.95
N LYS A 90 -8.61 -1.26 7.16
CA LYS A 90 -8.18 -1.66 8.50
C LYS A 90 -7.82 -0.45 9.37
N ALA A 91 -7.12 0.55 8.82
CA ALA A 91 -6.80 1.79 9.53
C ALA A 91 -8.06 2.54 9.99
N ILE A 92 -9.11 2.58 9.15
CA ILE A 92 -10.40 3.20 9.50
C ILE A 92 -11.06 2.44 10.67
N GLN A 93 -11.09 1.10 10.62
CA GLN A 93 -11.67 0.29 11.70
C GLN A 93 -10.97 0.53 13.04
N GLU A 94 -9.64 0.63 13.03
CA GLU A 94 -8.86 0.90 14.24
C GLU A 94 -9.05 2.33 14.75
N LEU A 95 -9.17 3.30 13.84
CA LEU A 95 -9.50 4.68 14.20
C LEU A 95 -10.90 4.76 14.84
N THR A 96 -11.90 4.08 14.26
CA THR A 96 -13.26 4.01 14.82
C THR A 96 -13.27 3.40 16.22
N ALA A 97 -12.59 2.26 16.41
CA ALA A 97 -12.49 1.64 17.74
C ALA A 97 -11.84 2.58 18.78
N ARG A 98 -10.81 3.34 18.38
CA ARG A 98 -10.18 4.32 19.27
C ARG A 98 -11.09 5.49 19.59
N VAL A 99 -11.91 5.94 18.65
CA VAL A 99 -12.91 7.00 18.88
C VAL A 99 -13.97 6.50 19.86
N GLU A 100 -14.53 5.31 19.66
CA GLU A 100 -15.51 4.70 20.57
C GLU A 100 -14.95 4.54 21.99
N ASP A 101 -13.72 4.04 22.12
CA ASP A 101 -13.02 3.94 23.41
C ASP A 101 -12.85 5.29 24.11
N LEU A 102 -12.58 6.35 23.35
CA LEU A 102 -12.42 7.70 23.87
C LEU A 102 -13.77 8.31 24.26
N GLU A 103 -14.81 8.10 23.46
CA GLU A 103 -16.18 8.54 23.75
C GLU A 103 -16.70 7.87 25.02
N HIS A 104 -16.50 6.56 25.19
CA HIS A 104 -16.86 5.83 26.41
C HIS A 104 -16.15 6.36 27.67
N LYS A 105 -14.91 6.84 27.53
CA LYS A 105 -14.14 7.45 28.65
C LYS A 105 -14.52 8.90 28.92
N ALA A 106 -15.04 9.60 27.91
CA ALA A 106 -15.43 11.00 28.00
C ALA A 106 -16.86 11.19 28.53
N VAL A 107 -17.67 10.11 28.59
CA VAL A 107 -18.96 10.12 29.28
C VAL A 107 -18.73 9.93 30.80
N PRO A 108 -19.08 10.91 31.65
CA PRO A 108 -18.95 10.81 33.11
C PRO A 108 -19.94 9.82 33.74
#